data_AF-A0AAI8FPW9-F1
#
_entry.id   AF-A0AAI8FPW9-F1
#
_cell.length_a   1.000
_cell.length_b   1.000
_cell.length_c   1.000
_cell.angle_alpha   90.00
_cell.angle_beta   90.00
_cell.angle_gamma   90.00
#
_symmetry.space_group_name_H-M   'P 1'
#
loop_
_entity.id
_entity.type
_entity.pdbx_description
1 polymer ?
#
loop_
_entity_poly.entity_id
_entity_poly.type
_entity_poly.pdbx_seq_one_letter_code
_entity_poly.pdbx_strand_id
1 'polypeptide(L)'
;MSYTLRVDTDWASQITNLRHAISEDTNLIRFDNGFYRVCRPGDGRISLTVSPRTAPKIGLLLTMRTSDLYIETIGGLSFSRYASTLAYQRPTGISLDDAIHKLSQEPRHPLRPQDRFIAQSVIVFCVAESLRFNQIGTAVQQAIIATHGQLLGVSSQFPINAWSEMAKNWGQTSEAIFAAMSDEARNIVLKPRASLSSKERQFSERVDTSKLGGKLGDFARAITVLKRPPMG
;
A
#
# COMPACT_ATOMS: atom_id res chain seq x y z
N MET A 1 8.67 15.02 -3.73
CA MET A 1 7.33 15.46 -3.30
C MET A 1 7.14 15.01 -1.86
N SER A 2 6.45 15.79 -1.03
CA SER A 2 6.25 15.50 0.39
C SER A 2 4.77 15.39 0.73
N TYR A 3 4.41 14.38 1.51
CA TYR A 3 3.04 14.11 1.94
C TYR A 3 3.01 13.83 3.43
N THR A 4 1.84 14.01 4.04
CA THR A 4 1.60 13.69 5.46
C THR A 4 0.39 12.79 5.57
N LEU A 5 0.50 11.72 6.35
CA LEU A 5 -0.62 10.92 6.83
C LEU A 5 -0.73 11.09 8.33
N ARG A 6 -1.95 11.29 8.82
CA ARG A 6 -2.26 11.30 10.25
C ARG A 6 -3.02 10.03 10.60
N VAL A 7 -2.61 9.36 11.67
CA VAL A 7 -3.39 8.26 12.24
C VAL A 7 -4.69 8.84 12.80
N ASP A 8 -5.78 8.69 12.05
CA ASP A 8 -7.10 9.22 12.42
C ASP A 8 -8.22 8.45 11.70
N THR A 9 -9.48 8.78 12.03
CA THR A 9 -10.67 8.06 11.56
C THR A 9 -10.95 8.21 10.06
N ASP A 10 -10.25 9.11 9.36
CA ASP A 10 -10.33 9.33 7.92
C ASP A 10 -9.17 8.66 7.14
N TRP A 11 -8.43 7.74 7.77
CA TRP A 11 -7.26 7.06 7.19
C TRP A 11 -7.46 6.57 5.75
N ALA A 12 -8.57 5.87 5.45
CA ALA A 12 -8.79 5.33 4.10
C ALA A 12 -8.95 6.43 3.04
N SER A 13 -9.52 7.57 3.41
CA SER A 13 -9.63 8.75 2.55
C SER A 13 -8.25 9.37 2.31
N GLN A 14 -7.43 9.53 3.36
CA GLN A 14 -6.06 10.03 3.22
C GLN A 14 -5.22 9.11 2.31
N ILE A 15 -5.31 7.80 2.50
CA ILE A 15 -4.65 6.80 1.64
C ILE A 15 -5.13 6.90 0.19
N THR A 16 -6.43 7.10 -0.03
CA THR A 16 -6.98 7.23 -1.40
C THR A 16 -6.45 8.48 -2.09
N ASN A 17 -6.40 9.61 -1.37
CA ASN A 17 -5.83 10.86 -1.89
C ASN A 17 -4.33 10.71 -2.21
N LEU A 18 -3.57 10.11 -1.29
CA LEU A 18 -2.15 9.83 -1.52
C LEU A 18 -1.95 8.91 -2.72
N ARG A 19 -2.72 7.83 -2.81
CA ARG A 19 -2.70 6.89 -3.94
C ARG A 19 -2.91 7.62 -5.26
N HIS A 20 -3.93 8.47 -5.34
CA HIS A 20 -4.21 9.26 -6.55
C HIS A 20 -3.05 10.20 -6.90
N ALA A 21 -2.42 10.78 -5.88
CA ALA A 21 -1.30 11.71 -6.07
C ALA A 21 0.01 11.04 -6.51
N ILE A 22 0.20 9.73 -6.29
CA ILE A 22 1.50 9.04 -6.52
C ILE A 22 1.42 7.89 -7.52
N SER A 23 0.25 7.59 -8.06
CA SER A 23 0.02 6.56 -9.09
C SER A 23 -0.81 7.12 -10.23
N GLU A 24 -0.84 6.42 -11.36
CA GLU A 24 -1.55 6.85 -12.56
C GLU A 24 -2.84 6.04 -12.76
N ASP A 25 -3.86 6.66 -13.33
CA ASP A 25 -5.08 5.94 -13.73
C ASP A 25 -4.72 4.94 -14.82
N THR A 26 -5.21 3.71 -14.65
CA THR A 26 -5.35 2.80 -15.79
C THR A 26 -6.77 2.93 -16.32
N ASN A 27 -6.95 2.70 -17.61
CA ASN A 27 -8.30 2.50 -18.13
C ASN A 27 -8.76 1.03 -18.01
N LEU A 28 -8.15 0.27 -17.09
CA LEU A 28 -8.50 -1.13 -16.84
C LEU A 28 -9.56 -1.21 -15.76
N ILE A 29 -10.70 -1.79 -16.11
CA ILE A 29 -11.83 -1.96 -15.22
C ILE A 29 -11.59 -3.20 -14.35
N ARG A 30 -11.70 -3.00 -13.04
CA ARG A 30 -11.66 -4.02 -11.99
C ARG A 30 -12.97 -4.80 -11.92
N PHE A 31 -12.95 -5.87 -11.13
CA PHE A 31 -14.13 -6.68 -10.85
C PHE A 31 -15.27 -5.87 -10.19
N ASP A 32 -14.95 -4.92 -9.32
CA ASP A 32 -15.91 -4.04 -8.64
C ASP A 32 -16.35 -2.83 -9.47
N ASN A 33 -16.08 -2.82 -10.77
CA ASN A 33 -16.30 -1.71 -11.70
C ASN A 33 -15.49 -0.43 -11.39
N GLY A 34 -14.60 -0.46 -10.40
CA GLY A 34 -13.57 0.55 -10.26
C GLY A 34 -12.50 0.43 -11.35
N PHE A 35 -11.54 1.34 -11.37
CA PHE A 35 -10.37 1.26 -12.24
C PHE A 35 -9.13 0.85 -11.44
N TYR A 36 -8.27 0.02 -12.03
CA TYR A 36 -6.94 -0.15 -11.47
C TYR A 36 -6.16 1.15 -11.62
N ARG A 37 -5.15 1.33 -10.77
CA ARG A 37 -4.11 2.34 -10.93
C ARG A 37 -2.78 1.63 -11.18
N VAL A 38 -1.77 2.34 -11.69
CA VAL A 38 -0.43 1.78 -11.89
C VAL A 38 0.62 2.68 -11.26
N CYS A 39 1.66 2.07 -10.70
CA CYS A 39 2.81 2.80 -10.19
C CYS A 39 3.46 3.67 -11.28
N ARG A 40 4.01 4.83 -10.89
CA ARG A 40 4.67 5.74 -11.83
C ARG A 40 5.95 5.13 -12.41
N PRO A 41 6.34 5.46 -13.65
CA PRO A 41 7.61 5.01 -14.20
C PRO A 41 8.82 5.68 -13.50
N GLY A 42 9.99 5.06 -13.61
CA GLY A 42 11.29 5.60 -13.17
C GLY A 42 11.64 5.40 -11.70
N ASP A 43 12.69 6.09 -11.24
CA ASP A 43 13.27 5.95 -9.90
C ASP A 43 12.84 7.07 -8.94
N GLY A 44 11.65 7.61 -9.18
CA GLY A 44 11.06 8.67 -8.35
C GLY A 44 10.88 8.24 -6.89
N ARG A 45 11.09 9.19 -5.98
CA ARG A 45 10.88 9.02 -4.54
C ARG A 45 9.98 10.10 -3.98
N ILE A 46 9.18 9.71 -3.00
CA ILE A 46 8.39 10.62 -2.17
C ILE A 46 8.84 10.52 -0.73
N SER A 47 8.70 11.64 -0.03
CA SER A 47 8.84 11.72 1.42
C SER A 47 7.44 11.70 2.04
N LEU A 48 7.23 10.83 3.01
CA LEU A 48 5.94 10.65 3.67
C LEU A 48 6.12 10.73 5.18
N THR A 49 5.50 11.73 5.80
CA THR A 49 5.48 11.84 7.26
C THR A 49 4.23 11.15 7.80
N VAL A 50 4.40 10.15 8.66
CA VAL A 50 3.27 9.49 9.34
C VAL A 50 3.21 9.99 10.78
N SER A 51 2.19 10.79 11.07
CA SER A 51 2.01 11.45 12.36
C SER A 51 1.03 10.67 13.24
N PRO A 52 1.33 10.50 14.54
CA PRO A 52 0.42 9.84 15.46
C PRO A 52 -0.82 10.71 15.72
N ARG A 53 -1.88 10.13 16.29
CA ARG A 53 -3.13 10.85 16.59
C ARG A 53 -2.94 11.92 17.67
N THR A 54 -2.36 11.53 18.80
CA THR A 54 -2.46 12.22 20.11
C THR A 54 -1.21 12.98 20.55
N ALA A 55 -0.24 13.26 19.69
CA ALA A 55 0.95 14.03 20.08
C ALA A 55 1.24 15.21 19.14
N PRO A 56 1.74 16.35 19.65
CA PRO A 56 2.35 17.41 18.82
C PRO A 56 3.75 17.03 18.32
N LYS A 57 4.15 15.75 18.40
CA LYS A 57 5.50 15.26 18.08
C LYS A 57 5.67 15.02 16.58
N ILE A 58 6.89 15.31 16.14
CA ILE A 58 7.47 15.05 14.81
C ILE A 58 7.03 13.66 14.33
N GLY A 59 6.23 13.61 13.27
CA GLY A 59 5.82 12.35 12.65
C GLY A 59 7.02 11.54 12.14
N LEU A 60 6.82 10.26 11.93
CA LEU A 60 7.88 9.39 11.42
C LEU A 60 8.05 9.60 9.91
N LEU A 61 9.24 10.02 9.49
CA LEU A 61 9.56 10.21 8.08
C LEU A 61 9.85 8.87 7.40
N LEU A 62 9.18 8.63 6.28
CA LEU A 62 9.37 7.49 5.40
C LEU A 62 9.81 7.97 4.01
N THR A 63 10.74 7.25 3.39
CA THR A 63 11.05 7.42 1.96
C THR A 63 10.47 6.25 1.18
N MET A 64 9.66 6.53 0.18
CA MET A 64 9.01 5.52 -0.66
C MET A 64 9.34 5.72 -2.13
N ARG A 65 9.64 4.63 -2.81
CA ARG A 65 9.82 4.60 -4.27
C ARG A 65 8.47 4.58 -4.98
N THR A 66 8.28 5.41 -6.00
CA THR A 66 6.98 5.54 -6.70
C THR A 66 6.71 4.45 -7.73
N SER A 67 7.74 3.71 -8.16
CA SER A 67 7.61 2.66 -9.18
C SER A 67 7.12 1.31 -8.65
N ASP A 68 7.22 1.08 -7.34
CA ASP A 68 6.70 -0.13 -6.71
C ASP A 68 6.16 0.06 -5.28
N LEU A 69 6.05 1.31 -4.82
CA LEU A 69 5.56 1.66 -3.49
C LEU A 69 6.34 0.98 -2.37
N TYR A 70 7.62 0.64 -2.58
CA TYR A 70 8.47 0.10 -1.54
C TYR A 70 8.98 1.24 -0.66
N ILE A 71 8.87 1.04 0.65
CA ILE A 71 9.44 1.94 1.65
C ILE A 71 10.91 1.54 1.83
N GLU A 72 11.81 2.45 1.47
CA GLU A 72 13.26 2.24 1.52
C GLU A 72 13.84 2.64 2.88
N THR A 73 13.29 3.68 3.51
CA THR A 73 13.75 4.16 4.82
C THR A 73 12.59 4.49 5.75
N ILE A 74 12.81 4.30 7.05
CA ILE A 74 11.87 4.57 8.12
C ILE A 74 12.64 5.28 9.24
N GLY A 75 12.28 6.53 9.56
CA GLY A 75 12.98 7.32 10.56
C GLY A 75 14.45 7.59 10.21
N GLY A 76 14.78 7.64 8.91
CA GLY A 76 16.16 7.80 8.43
C GLY A 76 16.99 6.51 8.39
N LEU A 77 16.45 5.38 8.88
CA LEU A 77 17.12 4.08 8.82
C LEU A 77 16.65 3.29 7.60
N SER A 78 17.58 2.63 6.91
CA SER A 78 17.26 1.72 5.81
C SER A 78 16.38 0.56 6.29
N PHE A 79 15.34 0.26 5.52
CA PHE A 79 14.44 -0.85 5.75
C PHE A 79 14.46 -1.77 4.53
N SER A 80 14.81 -3.04 4.73
CA SER A 80 14.86 -4.03 3.65
C SER A 80 14.08 -5.29 4.05
N ARG A 81 13.52 -5.99 3.04
CA ARG A 81 12.87 -7.31 3.16
C ARG A 81 11.59 -7.38 4.01
N TYR A 82 10.59 -6.60 3.60
CA TYR A 82 9.24 -6.67 4.17
C TYR A 82 8.49 -7.98 3.82
N ALA A 83 8.39 -8.32 2.53
CA ALA A 83 7.51 -9.41 2.06
C ALA A 83 7.97 -10.82 2.49
N SER A 84 9.28 -11.08 2.56
CA SER A 84 9.81 -12.40 2.94
C SER A 84 9.76 -12.68 4.45
N THR A 85 9.61 -11.65 5.28
CA THR A 85 9.84 -11.76 6.74
C THR A 85 8.54 -11.69 7.56
N LEU A 86 7.46 -11.13 7.01
CA LEU A 86 6.10 -11.22 7.57
C LEU A 86 5.61 -12.66 7.79
N ALA A 87 6.18 -13.64 7.09
CA ALA A 87 5.80 -15.05 7.23
C ALA A 87 6.16 -15.64 8.61
N TYR A 88 7.22 -15.13 9.24
CA TYR A 88 7.85 -15.79 10.39
C TYR A 88 7.50 -15.12 11.71
N GLN A 89 7.02 -13.88 11.68
CA GLN A 89 6.79 -13.08 12.88
C GLN A 89 5.42 -12.43 12.78
N ARG A 90 4.53 -12.84 13.68
CA ARG A 90 3.14 -12.38 13.74
C ARG A 90 3.11 -11.15 14.65
N PRO A 91 3.00 -9.92 14.11
CA PRO A 91 2.88 -8.73 14.93
C PRO A 91 1.49 -8.77 15.57
N THR A 92 1.40 -9.18 16.83
CA THR A 92 0.14 -9.16 17.59
C THR A 92 0.22 -8.09 18.67
N GLY A 93 -0.82 -7.27 18.79
CA GLY A 93 -0.98 -6.35 19.93
C GLY A 93 -0.18 -5.04 19.86
N ILE A 94 0.29 -4.62 18.68
CA ILE A 94 0.91 -3.30 18.48
C ILE A 94 0.03 -2.44 17.55
N SER A 95 -0.35 -1.25 18.01
CA SER A 95 -1.08 -0.28 17.19
C SER A 95 -0.14 0.51 16.28
N LEU A 96 -0.70 1.22 15.29
CA LEU A 96 0.08 2.08 14.40
C LEU A 96 0.68 3.27 15.18
N ASP A 97 -0.09 3.87 16.09
CA ASP A 97 0.41 4.91 17.00
C ASP A 97 1.58 4.41 17.86
N ASP A 98 1.49 3.20 18.42
CA ASP A 98 2.57 2.61 19.22
C ASP A 98 3.83 2.37 18.39
N ALA A 99 3.68 1.89 17.15
CA ALA A 99 4.79 1.66 16.25
C ALA A 99 5.51 2.97 15.87
N ILE A 100 4.74 4.01 15.55
CA ILE A 100 5.26 5.36 15.29
C ILE A 100 5.99 5.89 16.53
N HIS A 101 5.36 5.79 17.70
CA HIS A 101 5.92 6.28 18.94
C HIS A 101 7.24 5.58 19.28
N LYS A 102 7.28 4.24 19.25
CA LYS A 102 8.50 3.45 19.50
C LYS A 102 9.65 3.84 18.58
N LEU A 103 9.40 3.95 17.27
CA LEU A 103 10.44 4.27 16.30
C LEU A 103 10.88 5.74 16.37
N SER A 104 9.97 6.67 16.68
CA SER A 104 10.30 8.08 16.84
C SER A 104 11.24 8.38 18.02
N GLN A 105 11.38 7.42 18.94
CA GLN A 105 12.28 7.53 20.09
C GLN A 105 13.71 7.04 19.82
N GLU A 106 13.99 6.40 18.67
CA GLU A 106 15.38 6.09 18.28
C GLU A 106 16.02 7.37 17.72
N PRO A 107 16.93 8.02 18.47
CA PRO A 107 18.08 7.36 19.07
C PRO A 107 18.11 7.34 20.60
N ARG A 108 17.17 8.01 21.28
CA ARG A 108 17.15 8.14 22.76
C ARG A 108 16.85 6.82 23.47
N HIS A 109 16.02 5.97 22.86
CA HIS A 109 15.67 4.65 23.38
C HIS A 109 15.82 3.59 22.28
N PRO A 110 17.03 3.05 22.09
CA PRO A 110 17.28 2.03 21.09
C PRO A 110 16.40 0.79 21.31
N LEU A 111 15.68 0.37 20.28
CA LEU A 111 14.91 -0.87 20.30
C LEU A 111 15.82 -2.06 20.00
N ARG A 112 15.46 -3.22 20.55
CA ARG A 112 16.05 -4.48 20.09
C ARG A 112 15.76 -4.66 18.60
N PRO A 113 16.65 -5.26 17.80
CA PRO A 113 16.45 -5.44 16.35
C PRO A 113 15.09 -6.05 16.00
N GLN A 114 14.65 -7.00 16.83
CA GLN A 114 13.37 -7.69 16.69
C GLN A 114 12.15 -6.76 16.88
N ASP A 115 12.16 -5.95 17.94
CA ASP A 115 11.05 -5.02 18.24
C ASP A 115 10.98 -3.89 17.21
N ARG A 116 12.16 -3.44 16.74
CA ARG A 116 12.27 -2.47 15.64
C ARG A 116 11.64 -3.03 14.37
N PHE A 117 12.01 -4.25 13.99
CA PHE A 117 11.49 -4.89 12.79
C PHE A 117 9.96 -5.06 12.83
N ILE A 118 9.41 -5.45 14.00
CA ILE A 118 7.96 -5.54 14.22
C ILE A 118 7.29 -4.17 14.01
N ALA A 119 7.81 -3.12 14.65
CA ALA A 119 7.26 -1.77 14.51
C ALA A 119 7.32 -1.27 13.06
N GLN A 120 8.46 -1.47 12.38
CA GLN A 120 8.62 -1.12 10.97
C GLN A 120 7.63 -1.87 10.07
N SER A 121 7.42 -3.16 10.32
CA SER A 121 6.49 -4.00 9.55
C SER A 121 5.05 -3.54 9.69
N VAL A 122 4.62 -3.12 10.89
CA VAL A 122 3.28 -2.56 11.11
C VAL A 122 3.09 -1.29 10.29
N ILE A 123 4.10 -0.40 10.26
CA ILE A 123 4.05 0.83 9.48
C ILE A 123 3.97 0.53 7.99
N VAL A 124 4.81 -0.37 7.48
CA VAL A 124 4.77 -0.73 6.05
C VAL A 124 3.44 -1.39 5.69
N PHE A 125 2.89 -2.26 6.54
CA PHE A 125 1.57 -2.82 6.33
C PHE A 125 0.49 -1.74 6.25
N CYS A 126 0.44 -0.85 7.24
CA CYS A 126 -0.59 0.17 7.30
C CYS A 126 -0.47 1.18 6.15
N VAL A 127 0.74 1.50 5.69
CA VAL A 127 0.96 2.51 4.65
C VAL A 127 0.99 1.90 3.25
N ALA A 128 2.00 1.07 2.96
CA ALA A 128 2.25 0.56 1.62
C ALA A 128 1.15 -0.42 1.16
N GLU A 129 0.69 -1.32 2.05
CA GLU A 129 -0.36 -2.26 1.67
C GLU A 129 -1.74 -1.58 1.56
N SER A 130 -2.03 -0.56 2.38
CA SER A 130 -3.24 0.26 2.18
C SER A 130 -3.23 1.00 0.84
N LEU A 131 -2.07 1.46 0.37
CA LEU A 131 -1.96 2.04 -0.97
C LEU A 131 -2.27 1.01 -2.06
N ARG A 132 -1.79 -0.22 -1.91
CA ARG A 132 -1.97 -1.29 -2.90
C ARG A 132 -3.38 -1.87 -2.89
N PHE A 133 -4.03 -1.95 -1.73
CA PHE A 133 -5.30 -2.64 -1.52
C PHE A 133 -6.28 -1.76 -0.72
N ASN A 134 -7.44 -1.44 -1.30
CA ASN A 134 -8.48 -0.66 -0.59
C ASN A 134 -8.94 -1.32 0.70
N GLN A 135 -9.13 -2.64 0.66
CA GLN A 135 -9.62 -3.42 1.80
C GLN A 135 -8.68 -3.31 3.03
N ILE A 136 -7.36 -3.24 2.81
CA ILE A 136 -6.40 -3.06 3.90
C ILE A 136 -6.53 -1.64 4.48
N GLY A 137 -6.64 -0.61 3.63
CA GLY A 137 -6.87 0.76 4.09
C GLY A 137 -8.14 0.91 4.93
N THR A 138 -9.24 0.27 4.50
CA THR A 138 -10.48 0.21 5.26
C THR A 138 -10.30 -0.53 6.58
N ALA A 139 -9.65 -1.70 6.58
CA ALA A 139 -9.42 -2.48 7.81
C ALA A 139 -8.56 -1.72 8.83
N VAL A 140 -7.53 -1.00 8.37
CA VAL A 140 -6.70 -0.14 9.23
C VAL A 140 -7.54 0.99 9.83
N GLN A 141 -8.39 1.65 9.03
CA GLN A 141 -9.30 2.67 9.54
C GLN A 141 -10.26 2.11 10.60
N GLN A 142 -10.83 0.92 10.38
CA GLN A 142 -11.72 0.29 11.36
C GLN A 142 -10.98 -0.02 12.68
N ALA A 143 -9.75 -0.51 12.62
CA ALA A 143 -8.93 -0.74 13.80
C ALA A 143 -8.59 0.56 14.55
N ILE A 144 -8.32 1.65 13.83
CA ILE A 144 -8.14 3.00 14.41
C ILE A 144 -9.44 3.43 15.12
N ILE A 145 -10.59 3.34 14.45
CA ILE A 145 -11.89 3.70 15.03
C ILE A 145 -12.18 2.85 16.28
N ALA A 146 -11.95 1.54 16.24
CA ALA A 146 -12.18 0.64 17.37
C ALA A 146 -11.31 0.97 18.58
N THR A 147 -10.02 1.27 18.33
CA THR A 147 -9.05 1.64 19.38
C THR A 147 -9.45 2.93 20.10
N HIS A 148 -9.99 3.91 19.36
CA HIS A 148 -10.30 5.23 19.92
C HIS A 148 -11.75 5.42 20.35
N GLY A 149 -12.70 4.74 19.71
CA GLY A 149 -14.13 4.83 20.00
C GLY A 149 -14.59 3.91 21.12
N GLN A 150 -13.71 3.06 21.67
CA GLN A 150 -14.05 2.03 22.67
C GLN A 150 -15.25 1.16 22.24
N LEU A 151 -15.35 0.88 20.93
CA LEU A 151 -16.46 0.11 20.39
C LEU A 151 -16.36 -1.35 20.86
N LEU A 152 -17.30 -1.76 21.71
CA LEU A 152 -17.38 -3.13 22.22
C LEU A 152 -17.62 -4.12 21.07
N GLY A 153 -16.82 -5.18 21.01
CA GLY A 153 -16.95 -6.26 20.03
C GLY A 153 -16.19 -6.08 18.71
N VAL A 154 -15.54 -4.93 18.48
CA VAL A 154 -14.69 -4.71 17.30
C VAL A 154 -13.22 -4.87 17.69
N SER A 155 -12.48 -5.73 16.96
CA SER A 155 -11.06 -5.92 17.21
C SER A 155 -10.27 -4.65 16.88
N SER A 156 -9.48 -4.17 17.84
CA SER A 156 -8.48 -3.11 17.64
C SER A 156 -7.21 -3.60 16.94
N GLN A 157 -7.10 -4.91 16.67
CA GLN A 157 -5.91 -5.51 16.09
C GLN A 157 -5.96 -5.51 14.56
N PHE A 158 -4.83 -5.19 13.94
CA PHE A 158 -4.68 -5.31 12.49
C PHE A 158 -4.59 -6.79 12.09
N PRO A 159 -5.44 -7.28 11.17
CA PRO A 159 -5.39 -8.66 10.70
C PRO A 159 -4.25 -8.87 9.67
N ILE A 160 -3.02 -8.44 9.99
CA ILE A 160 -1.84 -8.51 9.09
C ILE A 160 -1.69 -9.91 8.50
N ASN A 161 -1.90 -10.94 9.32
CA ASN A 161 -1.77 -12.34 8.92
C ASN A 161 -2.77 -12.73 7.82
N ALA A 162 -4.02 -12.28 7.91
CA ALA A 162 -5.08 -12.61 6.95
C ALA A 162 -4.77 -12.06 5.54
N TRP A 163 -4.02 -10.96 5.48
CA TRP A 163 -3.70 -10.27 4.23
C TRP A 163 -2.26 -10.51 3.76
N SER A 164 -1.46 -11.22 4.55
CA SER A 164 -0.03 -11.41 4.28
C SER A 164 0.23 -12.19 2.99
N GLU A 165 -0.59 -13.19 2.67
CA GLU A 165 -0.45 -13.96 1.43
C GLU A 165 -0.72 -13.08 0.21
N MET A 166 -1.79 -12.29 0.25
CA MET A 166 -2.16 -11.35 -0.81
C MET A 166 -1.06 -10.29 -1.02
N ALA A 167 -0.55 -9.69 0.06
CA ALA A 167 0.51 -8.69 -0.01
C ALA A 167 1.80 -9.24 -0.65
N LYS A 168 2.19 -10.49 -0.32
CA LYS A 168 3.35 -11.17 -0.91
C LYS A 168 3.19 -11.42 -2.41
N ASN A 169 1.97 -11.75 -2.84
CA ASN A 169 1.67 -12.06 -4.23
C ASN A 169 1.32 -10.82 -5.06
N TRP A 170 1.41 -9.60 -4.52
CA TRP A 170 1.05 -8.37 -5.23
C TRP A 170 1.79 -8.20 -6.56
N GLY A 171 3.11 -8.45 -6.58
CA GLY A 171 3.93 -8.36 -7.80
C GLY A 171 3.51 -9.37 -8.85
N GLN A 172 3.47 -10.65 -8.49
CA GLN A 172 3.06 -11.74 -9.38
C GLN A 172 1.63 -11.57 -9.91
N THR A 173 0.71 -11.11 -9.05
CA THR A 173 -0.68 -10.86 -9.45
C THR A 173 -0.75 -9.68 -10.43
N SER A 174 0.04 -8.63 -10.21
CA SER A 174 0.12 -7.50 -11.16
C SER A 174 0.63 -7.96 -12.53
N GLU A 175 1.69 -8.77 -12.56
CA GLU A 175 2.25 -9.35 -13.79
C GLU A 175 1.21 -10.22 -14.51
N ALA A 176 0.50 -11.08 -13.79
CA ALA A 176 -0.56 -11.92 -14.35
C ALA A 176 -1.71 -11.07 -14.94
N ILE A 177 -2.11 -9.98 -14.27
CA ILE A 177 -3.10 -9.03 -14.79
C ILE A 177 -2.62 -8.45 -16.12
N PHE A 178 -1.38 -7.96 -16.21
CA PHE A 178 -0.83 -7.41 -17.45
C PHE A 178 -0.74 -8.45 -18.57
N ALA A 179 -0.37 -9.68 -18.25
CA ALA A 179 -0.27 -10.77 -19.22
C ALA A 179 -1.63 -11.20 -19.78
N ALA A 180 -2.71 -11.05 -19.01
CA ALA A 180 -4.06 -11.44 -19.41
C ALA A 180 -4.78 -10.41 -20.31
N MET A 181 -4.19 -9.23 -20.52
CA MET A 181 -4.83 -8.15 -21.28
C MET A 181 -4.64 -8.28 -22.79
N SER A 182 -5.51 -7.61 -23.55
CA SER A 182 -5.32 -7.44 -25.00
C SER A 182 -4.02 -6.69 -25.34
N ASP A 183 -3.56 -6.83 -26.58
CA ASP A 183 -2.40 -6.07 -27.08
C ASP A 183 -2.66 -4.55 -27.05
N GLU A 184 -3.91 -4.12 -27.32
CA GLU A 184 -4.30 -2.71 -27.26
C GLU A 184 -4.17 -2.16 -25.82
N ALA A 185 -4.70 -2.87 -24.84
CA ALA A 185 -4.56 -2.51 -23.43
C ALA A 185 -3.09 -2.44 -22.99
N ARG A 186 -2.26 -3.42 -23.38
CA ARG A 186 -0.81 -3.43 -23.09
C ARG A 186 -0.11 -2.19 -23.62
N ASN A 187 -0.47 -1.72 -24.81
CA ASN A 187 0.10 -0.52 -25.43
C ASN A 187 -0.37 0.79 -24.78
N ILE A 188 -1.53 0.81 -24.13
CA ILE A 188 -2.12 2.02 -23.55
C ILE A 188 -1.78 2.16 -22.07
N VAL A 189 -1.92 1.09 -21.27
CA VAL A 189 -1.99 1.17 -19.81
C VAL A 189 -0.73 1.70 -19.13
N LEU A 190 0.44 1.49 -19.73
CA LEU A 190 1.72 1.92 -19.15
C LEU A 190 2.12 3.33 -19.59
N LYS A 191 1.42 3.93 -20.55
CA LYS A 191 1.69 5.29 -21.01
C LYS A 191 1.15 6.29 -19.99
N PRO A 192 1.88 7.37 -19.68
CA PRO A 192 1.35 8.47 -18.89
C PRO A 192 0.05 9.01 -19.50
N ARG A 193 -0.95 9.32 -18.67
CA ARG A 193 -2.25 9.82 -19.16
C ARG A 193 -2.11 11.06 -20.06
N ALA A 194 -1.14 11.92 -19.78
CA ALA A 194 -0.85 13.12 -20.56
C ALA A 194 -0.41 12.81 -22.00
N SER A 195 0.26 11.66 -22.24
CA SER A 195 0.71 11.26 -23.58
C SER A 195 -0.33 10.45 -24.37
N LEU A 196 -1.47 10.11 -23.77
CA LEU A 196 -2.55 9.40 -24.47
C LEU A 196 -3.32 10.36 -25.39
N SER A 197 -3.62 9.90 -26.60
CA SER A 197 -4.58 10.53 -27.51
C SER A 197 -6.02 10.49 -26.97
N SER A 198 -6.92 11.30 -27.54
CA SER A 198 -8.33 11.30 -27.12
C SER A 198 -9.00 9.92 -27.24
N LYS A 199 -8.67 9.15 -28.29
CA LYS A 199 -9.18 7.79 -28.49
C LYS A 199 -8.63 6.83 -27.42
N GLU A 200 -7.33 6.86 -27.16
CA GLU A 200 -6.71 6.01 -26.14
C GLU A 200 -7.21 6.35 -24.71
N ARG A 201 -7.58 7.61 -24.44
CA ARG A 201 -8.19 8.01 -23.17
C ARG A 201 -9.61 7.46 -22.97
N GLN A 202 -10.31 7.14 -24.05
CA GLN A 202 -11.67 6.56 -24.03
C GLN A 202 -11.65 5.02 -24.05
N PHE A 203 -10.54 4.41 -24.46
CA PHE A 203 -10.35 2.97 -24.37
C PHE A 203 -10.56 2.51 -22.93
N SER A 204 -11.30 1.43 -22.73
CA SER A 204 -11.38 0.74 -21.45
C SER A 204 -11.49 -0.77 -21.67
N GLU A 205 -10.86 -1.54 -20.80
CA GLU A 205 -10.90 -3.00 -20.86
C GLU A 205 -11.14 -3.55 -19.47
N ARG A 206 -12.07 -4.50 -19.35
CA ARG A 206 -12.28 -5.22 -18.09
C ARG A 206 -11.31 -6.38 -17.99
N VAL A 207 -10.57 -6.44 -16.90
CA VAL A 207 -9.66 -7.56 -16.63
C VAL A 207 -10.49 -8.79 -16.28
N ASP A 208 -10.36 -9.83 -17.10
CA ASP A 208 -10.99 -11.12 -16.84
C ASP A 208 -10.21 -11.90 -15.77
N THR A 209 -10.59 -11.68 -14.51
CA THR A 209 -9.93 -12.34 -13.36
C THR A 209 -10.07 -13.86 -13.37
N SER A 210 -11.01 -14.44 -14.12
CA SER A 210 -11.17 -15.90 -14.20
C SER A 210 -10.00 -16.58 -14.94
N LYS A 211 -9.37 -15.87 -15.88
CA LYS A 211 -8.21 -16.34 -16.65
C LYS A 211 -6.92 -16.38 -15.85
N LEU A 212 -6.86 -15.68 -14.71
CA LEU A 212 -5.68 -15.64 -13.85
C LEU A 212 -5.52 -16.92 -13.01
N GLY A 213 -6.61 -17.67 -12.82
CA GLY A 213 -6.65 -18.92 -12.07
C GLY A 213 -6.52 -18.77 -10.55
N GLY A 214 -7.11 -19.73 -9.82
CA GLY A 214 -6.94 -19.95 -8.39
C GLY A 214 -6.91 -18.68 -7.54
N LYS A 215 -5.90 -18.58 -6.66
CA LYS A 215 -5.73 -17.46 -5.72
C LYS A 215 -5.36 -16.13 -6.39
N LEU A 216 -4.73 -16.15 -7.58
CA LEU A 216 -4.34 -14.91 -8.28
C LEU A 216 -5.57 -14.14 -8.75
N GLY A 217 -6.61 -14.85 -9.20
CA GLY A 217 -7.90 -14.23 -9.52
C GLY A 217 -8.52 -13.53 -8.32
N ASP A 218 -8.50 -14.16 -7.14
CA ASP A 218 -9.02 -13.57 -5.90
C ASP A 218 -8.21 -12.35 -5.45
N PHE A 219 -6.87 -12.44 -5.51
CA PHE A 219 -6.00 -11.30 -5.18
C PHE A 219 -6.19 -10.13 -6.15
N ALA A 220 -6.37 -10.40 -7.44
CA ALA A 220 -6.59 -9.37 -8.45
C ALA A 220 -7.80 -8.50 -8.13
N ARG A 221 -8.90 -9.09 -7.62
CA ARG A 221 -10.12 -8.36 -7.24
C ARG A 221 -9.88 -7.35 -6.12
N ALA A 222 -8.93 -7.63 -5.23
CA ALA A 222 -8.61 -6.78 -4.09
C ALA A 222 -7.58 -5.69 -4.40
N ILE A 223 -6.78 -5.85 -5.46
CA ILE A 223 -5.74 -4.87 -5.85
C ILE A 223 -6.38 -3.59 -6.38
N THR A 224 -5.87 -2.46 -5.88
CA THR A 224 -6.17 -1.12 -6.41
C THR A 224 -5.03 -0.56 -7.25
N VAL A 225 -3.77 -0.79 -6.85
CA VAL A 225 -2.60 -0.28 -7.57
C VAL A 225 -1.75 -1.46 -8.05
N LEU A 226 -1.49 -1.52 -9.35
CA LEU A 226 -0.64 -2.51 -9.98
C LEU A 226 0.83 -2.09 -9.86
N LYS A 227 1.69 -3.07 -9.58
CA LYS A 227 3.14 -2.90 -9.72
C LYS A 227 3.47 -2.75 -11.19
N ARG A 228 4.19 -1.69 -11.58
CA ARG A 228 4.60 -1.50 -12.97
C ARG A 228 5.58 -2.61 -13.37
N PRO A 229 5.45 -3.23 -14.56
CA PRO A 229 6.44 -4.19 -15.06
C PRO A 229 7.81 -3.51 -15.20
N PRO A 230 8.93 -4.22 -15.02
CA PRO A 230 10.23 -3.69 -15.38
C PRO A 230 10.22 -3.32 -16.87
N MET A 231 10.79 -2.16 -17.22
CA MET A 231 11.03 -1.83 -18.62
C MET A 231 12.12 -2.77 -19.12
N GLY A 232 11.78 -3.61 -20.11
CA GLY A 232 12.74 -4.46 -20.81
C GLY A 232 13.63 -3.67 -21.75
#